data_AF-A0A5Q4DTD5-F1
#
_entry.id   AF-A0A5Q4DTD5-F1
#
_cell.length_a   1.000
_cell.length_b   1.000
_cell.length_c   1.000
_cell.angle_alpha   90.00
_cell.angle_beta   90.00
_cell.angle_gamma   90.00
#
_symmetry.space_group_name_H-M   'P 1'
#
loop_
_entity.id
_entity.type
_entity.pdbx_description
1 polymer ?
#
loop_
_entity_poly.entity_id
_entity_poly.type
_entity_poly.pdbx_seq_one_letter_code
_entity_poly.pdbx_strand_id
1 'polypeptide(L)' 'AGCIMVNLPTAGTDYHVPFGGRGASSYGPREQGRYAEEFYTIVKTSYIYSGAPA' A
#
# COMPACT_ATOMS: atom_id res chain seq x y z
N ALA A 1 3.01 -13.51 9.59
CA ALA A 1 3.16 -12.11 10.05
C ALA A 1 3.26 -11.19 8.83
N GLY A 2 2.82 -9.93 8.94
CA GLY A 2 2.92 -8.93 7.86
C GLY A 2 4.10 -7.97 8.01
N CYS A 3 4.64 -7.82 9.22
CA CYS A 3 5.92 -7.17 9.51
C CYS A 3 6.91 -8.21 10.04
N ILE A 4 8.15 -8.16 9.56
CA ILE A 4 9.25 -9.03 10.02
C ILE A 4 10.42 -8.15 10.41
N MET A 5 10.86 -8.29 11.66
CA MET A 5 12.01 -7.58 12.22
C MET A 5 13.11 -8.60 12.51
N VAL A 6 14.36 -8.27 12.17
CA VAL A 6 15.54 -9.11 12.44
C VAL A 6 16.45 -8.35 13.39
N ASN A 7 16.77 -8.95 14.54
CA ASN A 7 17.59 -8.35 15.60
C ASN A 7 17.04 -7.02 16.17
N LEU A 8 15.75 -6.76 16.00
CA LEU A 8 15.05 -5.56 16.44
C LEU A 8 13.77 -5.93 17.19
N PRO A 9 13.28 -5.07 18.10
CA PRO A 9 11.96 -5.23 18.70
C PRO A 9 10.85 -5.30 17.65
N THR A 10 9.73 -5.94 18.00
CA THR A 10 8.57 -6.06 17.11
C THR A 10 7.82 -4.74 16.90
N ALA A 11 7.92 -3.82 17.86
CA ALA A 11 7.36 -2.48 17.79
C ALA A 11 8.38 -1.48 17.21
N GLY A 12 7.88 -0.36 16.67
CA GLY A 12 8.73 0.71 16.12
C GLY A 12 8.95 0.60 14.62
N THR A 13 7.90 0.28 13.86
CA THR A 13 7.94 0.36 12.40
C THR A 13 8.00 1.84 11.97
N ASP A 14 8.93 2.18 11.08
CA ASP A 14 9.04 3.54 10.54
C ASP A 14 7.83 3.95 9.68
N TYR A 15 7.45 5.22 9.71
CA TYR A 15 6.24 5.71 9.03
C TYR A 15 6.23 5.58 7.49
N HIS A 16 7.40 5.43 6.88
CA HIS A 16 7.53 5.36 5.42
C HIS A 16 7.31 3.94 4.89
N VAL A 17 7.36 2.90 5.73
CA VAL A 17 7.12 1.52 5.31
C VAL A 17 5.66 1.14 5.51
N PRO A 18 5.12 0.24 4.67
CA PRO A 18 3.75 -0.24 4.84
C PRO A 18 3.61 -1.06 6.13
N PHE A 19 2.61 -0.70 6.94
CA PHE A 19 2.22 -1.40 8.14
C PHE A 19 1.00 -2.30 7.88
N GLY A 20 1.02 -3.51 8.44
CA GLY A 20 -0.13 -4.40 8.39
C GLY A 20 0.17 -5.85 8.75
N GLY A 21 -0.86 -6.56 9.17
CA GLY A 21 -0.81 -7.98 9.53
C GLY A 21 -1.08 -8.95 8.38
N ARG A 22 -1.12 -10.24 8.70
CA ARG A 22 -1.60 -11.32 7.81
C ARG A 22 -2.24 -12.41 8.68
N GLY A 23 -3.33 -13.02 8.21
CA GLY A 23 -4.11 -14.00 8.98
C GLY A 23 -5.17 -13.30 9.82
N ALA A 24 -5.39 -13.73 11.06
CA ALA A 24 -6.38 -13.10 11.94
C ALA A 24 -6.10 -11.62 12.26
N SER A 25 -4.89 -11.12 11.99
CA SER A 25 -4.48 -9.74 12.27
C SER A 25 -4.72 -8.75 11.13
N SER A 26 -5.17 -9.19 9.95
CA SER A 26 -5.61 -8.28 8.87
C SER A 26 -6.25 -9.04 7.71
N TYR A 27 -7.31 -8.48 7.14
CA TYR A 27 -8.00 -8.96 5.93
C TYR A 27 -7.88 -7.99 4.74
N GLY A 28 -7.16 -6.88 4.90
CA GLY A 28 -7.26 -5.72 4.01
C GLY A 28 -5.92 -5.14 3.56
N PRO A 29 -5.96 -3.94 2.95
CA PRO A 29 -4.79 -3.21 2.47
C PRO A 29 -3.87 -2.77 3.62
N ARG A 30 -2.73 -2.16 3.27
CA ARG A 30 -1.72 -1.70 4.22
C ARG A 30 -1.98 -0.26 4.65
N GLU A 31 -1.59 0.04 5.88
CA GLU A 31 -1.58 1.39 6.43
C GLU A 31 -0.17 1.97 6.30
N GLN A 32 -0.05 3.30 6.35
CA GLN A 32 1.22 4.02 6.28
C GLN A 32 2.05 3.76 5.01
N GLY A 33 3.16 4.48 4.89
CA GLY A 33 4.00 4.48 3.69
C GLY A 33 3.22 4.79 2.42
N ARG A 34 3.79 4.42 1.28
CA ARG A 34 3.15 4.65 -0.02
C ARG A 34 1.89 3.80 -0.23
N TYR A 35 1.85 2.59 0.32
CA TYR A 35 0.73 1.67 0.13
C TYR A 35 -0.59 2.13 0.76
N ALA A 36 -0.54 3.08 1.71
CA ALA A 36 -1.75 3.72 2.22
C ALA A 36 -2.56 4.43 1.12
N GLU A 37 -1.91 4.82 0.00
CA GLU A 37 -2.59 5.47 -1.12
C GLU A 37 -3.69 4.59 -1.71
N GLU A 38 -3.52 3.26 -1.73
CA GLU A 38 -4.52 2.31 -2.24
C GLU A 38 -5.78 2.25 -1.36
N PHE A 39 -5.68 2.61 -0.09
CA PHE A 39 -6.85 2.65 0.79
C PHE A 39 -7.68 3.93 0.58
N TYR A 40 -7.01 5.06 0.34
CA TYR A 40 -7.68 6.37 0.21
C TYR A 40 -7.99 6.76 -1.24
N THR A 41 -7.49 6.01 -2.22
CA THR A 41 -7.69 6.30 -3.65
C THR A 41 -8.23 5.09 -4.39
N ILE A 42 -8.82 5.33 -5.55
CA ILE A 42 -9.35 4.29 -6.44
C ILE A 42 -8.72 4.46 -7.81
N VAL A 43 -8.24 3.35 -8.38
CA VAL A 43 -7.70 3.33 -9.75
C VAL A 43 -8.84 3.55 -10.76
N LYS A 44 -8.69 4.56 -11.62
CA LYS A 44 -9.58 4.80 -12.75
C LYS A 44 -8.80 4.66 -14.05
N THR A 45 -9.14 3.65 -14.85
CA THR A 45 -8.52 3.46 -16.17
C THR A 45 -9.33 4.22 -17.22
N SER A 46 -8.65 4.97 -18.08
CA SER A 46 -9.29 5.73 -19.17
C SER A 46 -8.47 5.63 -20.45
N TYR A 47 -9.16 5.35 -21.56
CA TYR A 47 -8.59 5.37 -22.90
C TYR A 47 -9.01 6.69 -23.56
N ILE A 48 -8.04 7.41 -24.14
CA ILE A 48 -8.28 8.67 -24.83
C ILE A 48 -7.73 8.54 -26.24
N TYR A 49 -8.57 8.82 -27.24
CA TYR A 49 -8.15 8.96 -28.63
C TYR A 49 -7.74 10.41 -28.89
N SER A 50 -6.48 10.63 -29.30
CA SER A 50 -5.93 11.98 -29.51
C SER A 50 -6.24 12.58 -30.89
N GLY A 51 -7.04 11.91 -31.72
CA GLY A 51 -7.29 12.33 -33.11
C GLY A 51 -6.23 11.82 -34.10
N ALA A 52 -6.47 12.05 -35.40
CA ALA A 52 -5.49 11.80 -36.46
C ALA A 52 -4.60 13.03 -36.64
N PRO A 53 -3.27 12.87 -36.85
CA PRO A 53 -2.39 13.98 -37.18
C PRO A 53 -2.81 14.63 -38.50
N ALA A 54 -2.61 15.95 -38.61
CA ALA A 54 -2.89 16.74 -39.80
C ALA A 54 -1.90 16.46 -40.94
#